data_AF-A0A3Q9CHI7-F1
#
_entry.id   AF-A0A3Q9CHI7-F1
#
_cell.length_a   1.000
_cell.length_b   1.000
_cell.length_c   1.000
_cell.angle_alpha   90.00
_cell.angle_beta   90.00
_cell.angle_gamma   90.00
#
_symmetry.space_group_name_H-M   'P 1'
#
loop_
_entity.id
_entity.type
_entity.pdbx_description
1 polymer ?
#
loop_
_entity_poly.entity_id
_entity_poly.type
_entity_poly.pdbx_seq_one_letter_code
_entity_poly.pdbx_strand_id
1 'polypeptide(L)'
;MPSVQLHLKDRPEVDFTATYSVSEPSAVNGETIKTFEIDKSQQISAFAGLRQGERLFFVLPSGEAQEVFLTAETPETLVFSSER
;
A
#
# COMPACT_ATOMS: atom_id res chain seq x y z
N MET A 1 -3.45 5.49 14.44
CA MET A 1 -2.79 4.42 13.67
C MET A 1 -1.37 4.89 13.35
N PRO A 2 -0.37 3.99 13.28
CA PRO A 2 1.00 4.36 12.93
C PRO A 2 1.09 4.72 11.45
N SER A 3 1.75 5.84 11.14
CA SER A 3 2.16 6.18 9.78
C SER A 3 3.54 5.62 9.49
N VAL A 4 3.76 5.20 8.25
CA VAL A 4 5.03 4.66 7.77
C VAL A 4 5.42 5.36 6.47
N GLN A 5 6.71 5.71 6.34
CA GLN A 5 7.26 6.21 5.09
C GLN A 5 7.69 5.01 4.23
N LEU A 6 7.26 5.02 2.98
CA LEU A 6 7.45 3.95 2.01
C LEU A 6 7.96 4.54 0.70
N HIS A 7 8.49 3.70 -0.16
CA HIS A 7 8.74 4.04 -1.56
C HIS A 7 8.34 2.89 -2.48
N LEU A 8 8.20 3.18 -3.76
CA LEU A 8 7.91 2.14 -4.76
C LEU A 8 9.20 1.43 -5.16
N LYS A 9 9.17 0.09 -5.22
CA LYS A 9 10.34 -0.71 -5.65
C LYS A 9 10.82 -0.32 -7.05
N ASP A 10 9.88 -0.12 -7.97
CA ASP A 10 10.18 0.20 -9.38
C ASP A 10 10.46 1.69 -9.59
N ARG A 11 10.18 2.54 -8.59
CA ARG A 11 10.39 3.99 -8.60
C ARG A 11 10.81 4.47 -7.21
N PRO A 12 12.06 4.19 -6.79
CA PRO A 12 12.55 4.54 -5.46
C PRO A 12 12.58 6.05 -5.20
N GLU A 13 12.53 6.88 -6.25
CA GLU A 13 12.36 8.33 -6.19
C GLU A 13 10.96 8.76 -5.76
N VAL A 14 9.99 7.84 -5.75
CA VAL A 14 8.62 8.09 -5.28
C VAL A 14 8.51 7.63 -3.85
N ASP A 15 8.73 8.56 -2.92
CA ASP A 15 8.47 8.38 -1.50
C ASP A 15 7.08 8.89 -1.11
N PHE A 16 6.45 8.20 -0.16
CA PHE A 16 5.12 8.54 0.33
C PHE A 16 4.89 8.03 1.74
N THR A 17 3.89 8.61 2.41
CA THR A 17 3.45 8.16 3.72
C THR A 17 2.16 7.38 3.59
N ALA A 18 2.08 6.23 4.26
CA ALA A 18 0.87 5.45 4.38
C ALA A 18 0.53 5.22 5.85
N THR A 19 -0.75 5.16 6.16
CA THR A 19 -1.21 4.59 7.43
C THR A 19 -1.13 3.08 7.33
N TYR A 20 -0.36 2.46 8.22
CA TYR A 20 -0.15 1.03 8.25
C TYR A 20 -1.05 0.39 9.30
N SER A 21 -1.79 -0.64 8.91
CA SER A 21 -2.53 -1.50 9.81
C SER A 21 -2.31 -2.97 9.48
N VAL A 22 -2.41 -3.80 10.52
CA VAL A 22 -2.24 -5.23 10.42
C VAL A 22 -3.51 -5.84 10.99
N SER A 23 -4.22 -6.62 10.20
CA SER A 23 -5.46 -7.27 10.60
C SER A 23 -5.24 -8.77 10.87
N GLU A 24 -6.32 -9.45 11.25
CA GLU A 24 -6.31 -10.90 11.47
C GLU A 24 -5.75 -11.64 10.24
N PRO A 25 -5.14 -12.83 10.45
CA PRO A 25 -4.62 -13.61 9.35
C PRO A 25 -5.71 -13.95 8.34
N SER A 26 -5.36 -13.89 7.06
CA SER A 26 -6.24 -14.30 5.98
C SER A 26 -6.73 -15.73 6.22
N ALA A 27 -8.04 -15.92 6.06
CA ALA A 27 -8.66 -17.25 6.10
C ALA A 27 -8.20 -18.15 4.94
N VAL A 28 -7.56 -17.57 3.91
CA VAL A 28 -7.14 -18.28 2.69
C VAL A 28 -5.74 -18.88 2.84
N ASN A 29 -4.78 -18.12 3.37
CA ASN A 29 -3.38 -18.55 3.47
C ASN A 29 -2.80 -18.54 4.90
N GLY A 30 -3.55 -18.03 5.89
CA GLY A 30 -3.09 -17.93 7.28
C GLY A 30 -2.00 -16.87 7.50
N GLU A 31 -1.70 -16.04 6.49
CA GLU A 31 -0.74 -14.95 6.59
C GLU A 31 -1.41 -13.68 7.09
N THR A 32 -0.66 -12.87 7.83
CA THR A 32 -1.17 -11.62 8.38
C THR A 32 -1.41 -10.61 7.26
N ILE A 33 -2.61 -10.05 7.19
CA ILE A 33 -2.97 -9.08 6.17
C ILE A 33 -2.43 -7.71 6.57
N LYS A 34 -1.60 -7.12 5.70
CA LYS A 34 -1.04 -5.79 5.85
C LYS A 34 -1.81 -4.83 4.97
N THR A 35 -2.38 -3.79 5.57
CA THR A 35 -3.15 -2.76 4.88
C THR A 35 -2.42 -1.42 4.96
N PHE A 36 -2.37 -0.72 3.82
CA PHE A 36 -1.72 0.57 3.66
C PHE A 36 -2.72 1.55 3.08
N GLU A 37 -3.06 2.57 3.86
CA GLU A 37 -3.96 3.64 3.44
C GLU A 37 -3.14 4.89 3.11
N ILE A 38 -3.25 5.35 1.87
CA ILE A 38 -2.51 6.48 1.34
C ILE A 38 -3.49 7.61 1.06
N ASP A 39 -3.21 8.78 1.64
CA ASP A 39 -3.99 9.98 1.36
C ASP A 39 -3.65 10.54 -0.04
N LYS A 40 -4.68 10.75 -0.87
CA LYS A 40 -4.57 11.34 -2.22
C LYS A 40 -4.12 12.80 -2.18
N SER A 41 -4.21 13.48 -1.04
CA SER A 41 -3.67 14.83 -0.83
C SER A 41 -2.16 14.90 -1.06
N GLN A 42 -1.44 13.76 -0.96
CA GLN A 42 -0.02 13.65 -1.30
C GLN A 42 0.28 13.77 -2.79
N GLN A 43 -0.74 13.72 -3.67
CA GLN A 43 -0.62 13.92 -5.13
C GLN A 43 0.48 13.07 -5.80
N ILE A 44 0.58 11.81 -5.40
CA ILE A 44 1.63 10.91 -5.88
C ILE A 44 1.30 10.46 -7.30
N SER A 45 2.07 10.97 -8.27
CA SER A 45 1.85 10.73 -9.70
C SER A 45 1.88 9.25 -10.10
N ALA A 46 2.63 8.41 -9.38
CA ALA A 46 2.69 6.98 -9.63
C ALA A 46 1.36 6.26 -9.33
N PHE A 47 0.49 6.87 -8.53
CA PHE A 47 -0.83 6.34 -8.22
C PHE A 47 -1.94 6.90 -9.13
N ALA A 48 -1.61 7.91 -9.94
CA ALA A 48 -2.56 8.48 -10.88
C ALA A 48 -2.90 7.46 -11.98
N GLY A 49 -4.14 6.95 -11.96
CA GLY A 49 -4.64 6.02 -12.97
C GLY A 49 -4.46 4.54 -12.64
N LEU A 50 -4.02 4.19 -11.42
CA LEU A 50 -4.10 2.82 -10.93
C LEU A 50 -5.54 2.33 -10.95
N ARG A 51 -5.72 1.05 -11.25
CA ARG A 51 -7.03 0.38 -11.22
C ARG A 51 -7.10 -0.57 -10.05
N GLN A 52 -8.31 -0.76 -9.51
CA GLN A 52 -8.55 -1.74 -8.47
C GLN A 52 -8.07 -3.14 -8.93
N GLY A 53 -7.35 -3.83 -8.05
CA GLY A 53 -6.70 -5.11 -8.33
C GLY A 53 -5.32 -5.01 -8.98
N GLU A 54 -4.83 -3.81 -9.32
CA GLU A 54 -3.44 -3.64 -9.75
C GLU A 54 -2.48 -3.88 -8.60
N ARG A 55 -1.33 -4.47 -8.96
CA ARG A 55 -0.30 -4.91 -8.05
C ARG A 55 0.87 -3.94 -8.03
N LEU A 56 1.35 -3.63 -6.85
CA LEU A 56 2.54 -2.82 -6.61
C LEU A 56 3.46 -3.47 -5.59
N PHE A 57 4.68 -2.95 -5.50
CA PHE A 57 5.65 -3.35 -4.49
C PHE A 57 6.05 -2.13 -3.67
N PHE A 58 5.65 -2.12 -2.40
CA PHE A 58 6.02 -1.09 -1.44
C PHE A 58 7.26 -1.54 -0.69
N VAL A 59 8.28 -0.71 -0.66
CA VAL A 59 9.48 -0.97 0.11
C VAL A 59 9.30 -0.36 1.50
N LEU A 60 9.30 -1.22 2.51
CA LEU A 60 9.22 -0.85 3.92
C LEU A 60 10.54 -0.18 4.37
N PRO A 61 10.54 0.58 5.48
CA PRO A 61 11.77 1.12 6.06
C PRO A 61 12.83 0.06 6.41
N SER A 62 12.40 -1.19 6.60
CA SER A 62 13.31 -2.34 6.79
C SER A 62 14.09 -2.73 5.52
N GLY A 63 13.74 -2.17 4.36
CA GLY A 63 14.27 -2.56 3.05
C GLY A 63 13.53 -3.74 2.42
N GLU A 64 12.52 -4.29 3.09
CA GLU A 64 11.70 -5.38 2.57
C GLU A 64 10.69 -4.86 1.55
N ALA A 65 10.65 -5.49 0.37
CA ALA A 65 9.64 -5.20 -0.65
C ALA A 65 8.38 -6.05 -0.39
N GLN A 66 7.32 -5.39 0.04
CA GLN A 66 6.00 -5.96 0.24
C GLN A 66 5.17 -5.85 -1.04
N GLU A 67 4.69 -6.99 -1.54
CA GLU A 67 3.68 -7.03 -2.59
C GLU A 67 2.32 -6.60 -2.02
N VAL A 68 1.65 -5.68 -2.71
CA VAL A 68 0.34 -5.16 -2.34
C VAL A 68 -0.55 -4.96 -3.57
N PHE A 69 -1.87 -4.95 -3.36
CA PHE A 69 -2.88 -4.77 -4.38
C PHE A 69 -3.79 -3.60 -4.00
N LEU A 70 -4.19 -2.79 -4.98
CA LEU A 70 -5.19 -1.74 -4.77
C LEU A 70 -6.55 -2.41 -4.51
N THR A 71 -6.99 -2.50 -3.26
CA THR A 71 -8.24 -3.17 -2.89
C THR A 71 -9.42 -2.22 -2.84
N ALA A 72 -9.19 -0.96 -2.49
CA ALA A 72 -10.24 0.06 -2.51
C ALA A 72 -9.66 1.44 -2.86
N GLU A 73 -10.50 2.24 -3.52
CA GLU A 73 -10.21 3.63 -3.83
C GLU A 73 -11.41 4.47 -3.39
N THR A 74 -11.16 5.45 -2.53
CA THR A 74 -12.15 6.45 -2.11
C THR A 74 -11.80 7.81 -2.73
N PRO A 75 -12.67 8.83 -2.61
CA PRO A 75 -12.33 10.18 -3.08
C PRO A 75 -11.07 10.76 -2.42
N GLU A 76 -10.77 10.36 -1.18
CA GLU A 76 -9.70 10.93 -0.36
C GLU A 76 -8.50 9.99 -0.19
N THR A 77 -8.70 8.67 -0.28
CA THR A 77 -7.66 7.69 0.04
C THR A 77 -7.58 6.56 -0.98
N LEU A 78 -6.40 5.96 -1.07
CA LEU A 78 -6.13 4.71 -1.76
C LEU A 78 -5.79 3.65 -0.72
N VAL A 79 -6.45 2.51 -0.76
CA VAL A 79 -6.26 1.41 0.19
C VAL A 79 -5.60 0.24 -0.54
N PHE A 80 -4.40 -0.10 -0.09
CA PHE A 80 -3.65 -1.23 -0.58
C PHE A 80 -3.60 -2.33 0.47
N SER A 81 -3.68 -3.59 0.05
CA SER A 81 -3.59 -4.74 0.95
C SER A 81 -2.58 -5.75 0.41
N SER A 82 -1.88 -6.47 1.29
CA SER A 82 -1.08 -7.64 0.91
C SER A 82 -1.95 -8.82 0.47
N GLU A 83 -3.24 -8.80 0.79
CA GLU A 83 -4.23 -9.76 0.30
C GLU A 83 -5.02 -9.16 -0.88
N ARG A 84 -5.35 -10.00 -1.86
CA ARG A 84 -6.07 -9.63 -3.08
C ARG A 84 -7.59 -9.77 -2.93
#